data_AF-D2PRF1-F1
#
_entry.id   AF-D2PRF1-F1
#
_cell.length_a   1.000
_cell.length_b   1.000
_cell.length_c   1.000
_cell.angle_alpha   90.00
_cell.angle_beta   90.00
_cell.angle_gamma   90.00
#
_symmetry.space_group_name_H-M   'P 1'
#
loop_
_entity.id
_entity.type
_entity.pdbx_description
1 polymer ?
#
loop_
_entity_poly.entity_id
_entity_poly.type
_entity_poly.pdbx_seq_one_letter_code
_entity_poly.pdbx_strand_id
1 'polypeptide(L)'
;MNARLERRADPTKSGGSHSEQSPAGSAGRTRPARPRSGERAPGPAERPRAVGHGRSALPDGLAARLYLLALDPATGKLASRSKLGLMLRAATLVDLQLAGRLADEEGRVVLATPRPGGASSAQAHLHLSPVSERMLAEIEAAGRKRWRYWVERHQRAAVGAVRDELVKARLIDVERYRRFGVLPAERLTLRQPLVRRHLLHAALDTLRPARLVTRVDLRDATLAVLAAAGDLRLVLPKEQRKRHKERLAQLAVRVGPVAPALRKALQKQAGAAAGG
;
A
#
# COMPACT_ATOMS: atom_id res chain seq x y z
N MET A 1 -46.14 12.14 39.75
CA MET A 1 -44.83 11.76 40.33
C MET A 1 -43.73 12.49 39.58
N ASN A 2 -43.14 13.50 40.25
CA ASN A 2 -41.73 13.95 40.25
C ASN A 2 -40.88 13.56 39.03
N ALA A 3 -40.24 14.46 38.27
CA ALA A 3 -39.14 15.38 38.61
C ALA A 3 -38.29 15.46 37.31
N ARG A 4 -37.46 16.45 36.93
CA ARG A 4 -36.93 17.70 37.48
C ARG A 4 -35.76 18.09 36.55
N LEU A 5 -35.73 19.34 36.04
CA LEU A 5 -34.55 20.22 35.75
C LEU A 5 -33.46 19.69 34.75
N GLU A 6 -32.66 20.44 33.96
CA GLU A 6 -32.09 21.81 33.88
C GLU A 6 -31.79 22.11 32.38
N ARG A 7 -31.86 23.31 31.77
CA ARG A 7 -31.31 24.67 32.03
C ARG A 7 -29.78 24.78 32.17
N ARG A 8 -29.08 25.19 31.10
CA ARG A 8 -27.84 26.03 31.09
C ARG A 8 -27.47 26.29 29.61
N ALA A 9 -27.60 27.50 29.05
CA ALA A 9 -26.89 28.76 29.28
C ALA A 9 -25.56 28.85 28.50
N ASP A 10 -25.59 29.66 27.43
CA ASP A 10 -24.45 30.34 26.79
C ASP A 10 -23.69 31.22 27.79
N PRO A 11 -22.42 31.51 27.47
CA PRO A 11 -21.99 32.90 27.57
C PRO A 11 -21.20 33.40 26.35
N THR A 12 -21.36 34.71 26.16
CA THR A 12 -20.80 35.58 25.15
C THR A 12 -19.43 36.16 25.55
N LYS A 13 -18.72 36.70 24.54
CA LYS A 13 -17.81 37.88 24.56
C LYS A 13 -16.52 37.84 25.39
N SER A 14 -15.39 38.08 24.70
CA SER A 14 -14.47 39.22 24.87
C SER A 14 -13.36 39.05 23.80
N GLY A 15 -12.95 40.00 22.96
CA GLY A 15 -12.62 41.40 23.25
C GLY A 15 -11.10 41.51 23.42
N GLY A 16 -10.43 42.36 22.62
CA GLY A 16 -9.04 42.76 22.92
C GLY A 16 -8.12 42.93 21.72
N SER A 17 -8.28 44.03 21.01
CA SER A 17 -7.27 44.64 20.15
C SER A 17 -5.99 44.95 20.93
N HIS A 18 -4.82 44.74 20.33
CA HIS A 18 -3.62 45.53 20.65
C HIS A 18 -2.96 46.02 19.36
N SER A 19 -3.12 47.31 19.17
CA SER A 19 -2.27 48.20 18.38
C SER A 19 -0.89 48.31 19.02
N GLU A 20 0.16 48.43 18.21
CA GLU A 20 1.31 49.33 18.39
C GLU A 20 2.29 49.08 17.22
N GLN A 21 2.25 49.91 16.19
CA GLN A 21 3.01 51.16 16.05
C GLN A 21 4.53 50.96 16.02
N SER A 22 5.01 51.01 14.77
CA SER A 22 6.31 51.47 14.33
C SER A 22 6.69 52.82 14.97
N PRO A 23 8.00 53.16 15.04
CA PRO A 23 8.42 54.19 14.10
C PRO A 23 9.80 53.97 13.47
N ALA A 24 9.99 54.80 12.44
CA ALA A 24 11.09 54.89 11.52
C ALA A 24 12.46 55.17 12.14
N GLY A 25 13.50 54.64 11.49
CA GLY A 25 14.89 54.97 11.72
C GLY A 25 15.64 55.08 10.39
N SER A 26 16.09 56.29 10.11
CA SER A 26 16.62 56.83 8.85
C SER A 26 17.84 56.13 8.23
N ALA A 27 17.83 56.15 6.90
CA ALA A 27 18.91 56.28 5.92
C ALA A 27 20.39 56.24 6.36
N GLY A 28 21.15 55.39 5.68
CA GLY A 28 22.60 55.52 5.51
C GLY A 28 23.03 54.85 4.20
N ARG A 29 23.08 55.63 3.11
CA ARG A 29 23.72 55.22 1.85
C ARG A 29 25.24 55.24 2.06
N THR A 30 25.90 54.12 1.81
CA THR A 30 27.32 54.12 1.42
C THR A 30 27.68 52.82 0.72
N ARG A 31 28.06 52.93 -0.55
CA ARG A 31 28.85 51.98 -1.34
C ARG A 31 29.61 52.84 -2.37
N PRO A 32 30.78 52.44 -2.92
CA PRO A 32 31.39 51.11 -2.82
C PRO A 32 32.91 51.08 -2.61
N ALA A 33 33.41 49.94 -2.12
CA ALA A 33 34.81 49.54 -2.32
C ALA A 33 34.84 48.14 -2.95
N ARG A 34 35.51 48.02 -4.10
CA ARG A 34 35.83 46.77 -4.79
C ARG A 34 36.91 46.00 -4.01
N PRO A 35 36.83 44.67 -3.99
CA PRO A 35 38.03 43.84 -4.03
C PRO A 35 38.14 43.01 -5.31
N ARG A 36 39.40 42.87 -5.71
CA ARG A 36 39.96 42.08 -6.83
C ARG A 36 39.64 40.60 -6.63
N SER A 37 39.04 39.96 -7.62
CA SER A 37 39.68 38.95 -8.50
C SER A 37 40.50 37.90 -7.75
N GLY A 38 39.96 36.68 -7.66
CA GLY A 38 40.77 35.48 -7.51
C GLY A 38 40.40 34.52 -6.38
N GLU A 39 39.14 34.10 -6.24
CA GLU A 39 38.87 32.84 -5.55
C GLU A 39 37.63 32.15 -6.12
N ARG A 40 37.88 30.95 -6.65
CA ARG A 40 36.92 30.11 -7.37
C ARG A 40 35.97 29.49 -6.34
N ALA A 41 34.82 30.12 -6.13
CA ALA A 41 33.74 29.53 -5.37
C ALA A 41 33.35 28.17 -5.98
N PRO A 42 33.10 27.12 -5.17
CA PRO A 42 32.53 25.88 -5.69
C PRO A 42 31.17 26.22 -6.31
N GLY A 43 31.02 25.91 -7.60
CA GLY A 43 29.78 26.14 -8.34
C GLY A 43 28.60 25.55 -7.57
N PRO A 44 27.40 26.17 -7.66
CA PRO A 44 26.23 25.64 -6.99
C PRO A 44 26.08 24.19 -7.42
N ALA A 45 26.21 23.27 -6.47
CA ALA A 45 25.96 21.86 -6.68
C ALA A 45 24.66 21.75 -7.47
N GLU A 46 24.75 21.23 -8.69
CA GLU A 46 23.60 20.93 -9.52
C GLU A 46 22.67 20.10 -8.65
N ARG A 47 21.61 20.76 -8.16
CA ARG A 47 20.54 20.07 -7.46
C ARG A 47 20.10 19.00 -8.46
N PRO A 48 20.21 17.71 -8.13
CA PRO A 48 19.78 16.67 -9.05
C PRO A 48 18.36 17.02 -9.45
N ARG A 49 18.17 17.26 -10.76
CA ARG A 49 16.91 17.64 -11.36
C ARG A 49 15.84 16.74 -10.74
N ALA A 50 14.94 17.36 -9.98
CA ALA A 50 13.81 16.66 -9.40
C ALA A 50 13.01 16.13 -10.59
N VAL A 51 13.22 14.85 -10.91
CA VAL A 51 12.41 14.12 -11.87
C VAL A 51 10.99 14.21 -11.33
N GLY A 52 10.17 14.99 -12.02
CA GLY A 52 8.80 15.24 -11.64
C GLY A 52 8.02 13.93 -11.65
N HIS A 53 7.95 13.26 -10.50
CA HIS A 53 6.94 12.25 -10.22
C HIS A 53 5.68 12.99 -9.74
N GLY A 54 5.19 13.89 -10.61
CA GLY A 54 3.88 14.49 -10.46
C GLY A 54 2.85 13.38 -10.53
N ARG A 55 2.20 13.10 -9.39
CA ARG A 55 1.14 12.09 -9.14
C ARG A 55 1.53 10.63 -8.83
N SER A 56 2.80 10.31 -8.50
CA SER A 56 3.18 8.91 -8.16
C SER A 56 3.97 8.79 -6.84
N ALA A 57 3.27 8.89 -5.70
CA ALA A 57 3.82 8.46 -4.40
C ALA A 57 3.30 7.08 -3.95
N LEU A 58 2.31 6.53 -4.65
CA LEU A 58 1.72 5.23 -4.33
C LEU A 58 2.40 4.15 -5.17
N PRO A 59 2.77 3.00 -4.58
CA PRO A 59 3.27 1.88 -5.37
C PRO A 59 2.22 1.43 -6.39
N ASP A 60 2.65 1.13 -7.61
CA ASP A 60 1.73 0.68 -8.67
C ASP A 60 1.26 -0.77 -8.47
N GLY A 61 2.06 -1.62 -7.82
CA GLY A 61 1.70 -3.00 -7.51
C GLY A 61 0.84 -3.14 -6.25
N LEU A 62 -0.25 -3.92 -6.31
CA LEU A 62 -1.04 -4.33 -5.15
C LEU A 62 -0.21 -5.09 -4.13
N ALA A 63 0.74 -5.92 -4.57
CA ALA A 63 1.63 -6.63 -3.64
C ALA A 63 2.48 -5.65 -2.82
N ALA A 64 3.05 -4.63 -3.47
CA ALA A 64 3.80 -3.56 -2.79
C ALA A 64 2.91 -2.76 -1.83
N ARG A 65 1.69 -2.37 -2.25
CA ARG A 65 0.70 -1.71 -1.36
C ARG A 65 0.36 -2.56 -0.14
N LEU A 66 0.12 -3.85 -0.33
CA LEU A 66 -0.23 -4.79 0.74
C LEU A 66 0.95 -5.03 1.70
N TYR A 67 2.18 -5.06 1.19
CA TYR A 67 3.39 -5.12 2.01
C TYR A 67 3.50 -3.90 2.94
N LEU A 68 3.27 -2.69 2.42
CA LEU A 68 3.29 -1.47 3.23
C LEU A 68 2.21 -1.48 4.32
N LEU A 69 1.01 -2.01 4.01
CA LEU A 69 -0.06 -2.18 4.99
C LEU A 69 0.29 -3.19 6.09
N ALA A 70 1.03 -4.25 5.73
CA ALA A 70 1.50 -5.27 6.66
C ALA A 70 2.68 -4.81 7.52
N LEU A 71 3.39 -3.76 7.12
CA LEU A 71 4.46 -3.17 7.92
C LEU A 71 3.88 -2.35 9.08
N ASP A 72 4.29 -2.70 10.29
CA ASP A 72 4.00 -1.95 11.51
C ASP A 72 4.97 -0.76 11.63
N PRO A 73 4.47 0.49 11.58
CA PRO A 73 5.32 1.67 11.71
C PRO A 73 5.94 1.83 13.10
N ALA A 74 5.33 1.29 14.15
CA ALA A 74 5.82 1.44 15.52
C ALA A 74 7.00 0.50 15.79
N THR A 75 6.88 -0.76 15.36
CA THR A 75 7.90 -1.79 15.63
C THR A 75 8.90 -1.98 14.49
N GLY A 76 8.60 -1.47 13.28
CA GLY A 76 9.38 -1.72 12.07
C GLY A 76 9.37 -3.19 11.63
N LYS A 77 8.34 -3.94 12.02
CA LYS A 77 8.19 -5.38 11.75
C LYS A 77 6.99 -5.64 10.86
N LEU A 78 7.06 -6.73 10.09
CA LEU A 78 5.92 -7.22 9.29
C LEU A 78 4.96 -8.02 10.17
N ALA A 79 3.68 -7.69 10.10
CA ALA A 79 2.61 -8.50 10.68
C ALA A 79 2.36 -9.76 9.83
N SER A 80 1.89 -10.82 10.49
CA SER A 80 1.46 -12.07 9.84
C SER A 80 2.50 -12.66 8.86
N ARG A 81 3.80 -12.63 9.23
CA ARG A 81 4.92 -13.04 8.34
C ARG A 81 4.72 -14.39 7.66
N SER A 82 4.15 -15.37 8.36
CA SER A 82 3.88 -16.70 7.80
C SER A 82 2.82 -16.69 6.69
N LYS A 83 1.84 -15.79 6.76
CA LYS A 83 0.73 -15.68 5.79
C LYS A 83 1.03 -14.65 4.70
N LEU A 84 1.92 -13.71 4.97
CA LEU A 84 2.21 -12.58 4.09
C LEU A 84 2.63 -13.02 2.69
N GLY A 85 3.46 -14.06 2.57
CA GLY A 85 3.87 -14.60 1.27
C GLY A 85 2.69 -15.00 0.38
N LEU A 86 1.71 -15.73 0.93
CA LEU A 86 0.49 -16.10 0.20
C LEU A 86 -0.33 -14.87 -0.21
N MET A 87 -0.45 -13.89 0.69
CA MET A 87 -1.21 -12.68 0.40
C MET A 87 -0.55 -11.84 -0.70
N LEU A 88 0.78 -11.71 -0.70
CA LEU A 88 1.51 -10.99 -1.73
C LEU A 88 1.37 -11.68 -3.09
N ARG A 89 1.48 -13.01 -3.15
CA ARG A 89 1.25 -13.78 -4.37
C ARG A 89 -0.17 -13.63 -4.90
N ALA A 90 -1.16 -13.66 -4.01
CA ALA A 90 -2.54 -13.39 -4.37
C ALA A 90 -2.71 -11.95 -4.91
N ALA A 91 -2.09 -10.95 -4.28
CA ALA A 91 -2.14 -9.57 -4.75
C ALA A 91 -1.52 -9.41 -6.16
N THR A 92 -0.37 -10.05 -6.41
CA THR A 92 0.28 -10.07 -7.74
C THR A 92 -0.61 -10.72 -8.80
N LEU A 93 -1.30 -11.82 -8.47
CA LEU A 93 -2.27 -12.45 -9.38
C LEU A 93 -3.43 -11.53 -9.73
N VAL A 94 -3.95 -10.80 -8.75
CA VAL A 94 -5.01 -9.81 -9.00
C VAL A 94 -4.49 -8.67 -9.85
N ASP A 95 -3.29 -8.14 -9.61
CA ASP A 95 -2.69 -7.12 -10.49
C ASP A 95 -2.65 -7.57 -11.96
N LEU A 96 -2.22 -8.81 -12.20
CA LEU A 96 -2.16 -9.37 -13.56
C LEU A 96 -3.55 -9.56 -14.17
N GLN A 97 -4.55 -9.95 -13.37
CA GLN A 97 -5.94 -10.04 -13.81
C GLN A 97 -6.52 -8.65 -14.14
N LEU A 98 -6.24 -7.64 -13.32
CA LEU A 98 -6.67 -6.24 -13.54
C LEU A 98 -5.98 -5.61 -14.75
N ALA A 99 -4.73 -6.01 -15.03
CA ALA A 99 -4.00 -5.63 -16.23
C ALA A 99 -4.47 -6.38 -17.49
N GLY A 100 -5.47 -7.27 -17.37
CA GLY A 100 -5.99 -8.07 -18.48
C GLY A 100 -4.99 -9.06 -19.06
N ARG A 101 -3.99 -9.50 -18.26
CA ARG A 101 -2.98 -10.49 -18.68
C ARG A 101 -3.39 -11.92 -18.35
N LEU A 102 -4.26 -12.09 -17.36
CA LEU A 102 -4.76 -13.39 -16.92
C LEU A 102 -6.28 -13.45 -17.04
N ALA A 103 -6.77 -14.61 -17.44
CA ALA A 103 -8.17 -14.97 -17.37
C ALA A 103 -8.36 -16.23 -16.51
N ASP A 104 -9.59 -16.41 -16.06
CA ASP A 104 -10.03 -17.64 -15.42
C ASP A 104 -10.70 -18.54 -16.45
N GLU A 105 -10.20 -19.77 -16.59
CA GLU A 105 -10.81 -20.82 -17.38
C GLU A 105 -10.99 -22.04 -16.48
N GLU A 106 -12.24 -22.35 -16.13
CA GLU A 106 -12.59 -23.49 -15.25
C GLU A 106 -11.83 -23.51 -13.91
N GLY A 107 -11.61 -22.35 -13.29
CA GLY A 107 -10.85 -22.24 -12.03
C GLY A 107 -9.34 -22.42 -12.20
N ARG A 108 -8.82 -22.28 -13.42
CA ARG A 108 -7.39 -22.31 -13.76
C ARG A 108 -6.97 -20.95 -14.32
N VAL A 109 -5.72 -20.60 -14.01
CA VAL A 109 -5.07 -19.42 -14.55
C VAL A 109 -4.64 -19.74 -15.97
N VAL A 110 -5.13 -18.95 -16.91
CA VAL A 110 -4.72 -18.96 -18.32
C VAL A 110 -4.30 -17.55 -18.74
N LEU A 111 -3.44 -17.47 -19.74
CA LEU A 111 -3.06 -16.18 -20.33
C LEU A 111 -4.26 -15.61 -21.08
N ALA A 112 -4.54 -14.34 -20.87
CA ALA A 112 -5.62 -13.67 -21.59
C ALA A 112 -5.22 -13.51 -23.07
N THR A 113 -6.04 -14.04 -23.97
CA THR A 113 -5.91 -13.75 -25.40
C THR A 113 -6.35 -12.31 -25.67
N PRO A 114 -5.55 -11.49 -26.38
CA PRO A 114 -6.00 -10.16 -26.80
C PRO A 114 -7.30 -10.30 -27.61
N ARG A 115 -8.40 -9.74 -27.11
CA ARG A 115 -9.67 -9.78 -27.84
C ARG A 115 -9.61 -8.76 -28.98
N PRO A 116 -9.75 -9.16 -30.25
CA PRO A 116 -9.84 -8.20 -31.35
C PRO A 116 -11.07 -7.31 -31.13
N GLY A 117 -10.86 -5.99 -31.06
CA GLY A 117 -11.92 -4.98 -30.90
C GLY A 117 -12.51 -4.84 -29.48
N GLY A 118 -12.05 -5.60 -28.48
CA GLY A 118 -12.35 -5.30 -27.08
C GLY A 118 -11.54 -4.09 -26.62
N ALA A 119 -12.09 -3.24 -25.75
CA ALA A 119 -11.43 -2.07 -25.16
C ALA A 119 -10.18 -2.43 -24.32
N SER A 120 -9.15 -2.97 -24.96
CA SER A 120 -7.85 -3.29 -24.39
C SER A 120 -6.98 -2.03 -24.25
N SER A 121 -7.36 -0.91 -24.88
CA SER A 121 -6.53 0.29 -24.96
C SER A 121 -6.51 1.15 -23.70
N ALA A 122 -7.47 1.03 -22.78
CA ALA A 122 -7.45 1.84 -21.54
C ALA A 122 -6.68 1.15 -20.39
N GLN A 123 -6.55 -0.18 -20.41
CA GLN A 123 -6.01 -0.99 -19.31
C GLN A 123 -4.66 -1.64 -19.65
N ALA A 124 -4.30 -1.75 -20.93
CA ALA A 124 -2.98 -2.24 -21.37
C ALA A 124 -1.81 -1.32 -20.97
N HIS A 125 -2.09 -0.09 -20.54
CA HIS A 125 -1.09 0.86 -20.03
C HIS A 125 -0.81 0.72 -18.53
N LEU A 126 -1.40 -0.27 -17.84
CA LEU A 126 -1.12 -0.50 -16.44
C LEU A 126 0.31 -1.05 -16.30
N HIS A 127 1.24 -0.18 -15.88
CA HIS A 127 2.61 -0.56 -15.63
C HIS A 127 2.66 -1.70 -14.62
N LEU A 128 3.16 -2.86 -15.05
CA LEU A 128 3.34 -4.01 -14.18
C LEU A 128 4.57 -3.78 -13.30
N SER A 129 4.49 -4.22 -12.05
CA SER A 129 5.67 -4.24 -11.21
C SER A 129 6.61 -5.37 -11.67
N PRO A 130 7.92 -5.27 -11.44
CA PRO A 130 8.86 -6.34 -11.77
C PRO A 130 8.49 -7.71 -11.16
N VAL A 131 7.86 -7.71 -9.98
CA VAL A 131 7.34 -8.93 -9.34
C VAL A 131 6.18 -9.54 -10.13
N SER A 132 5.29 -8.71 -10.68
CA SER A 132 4.19 -9.13 -11.54
C SER A 132 4.69 -9.66 -12.88
N GLU A 133 5.66 -8.99 -13.51
CA GLU A 133 6.26 -9.45 -14.77
C GLU A 133 6.94 -10.81 -14.63
N ARG A 134 7.73 -11.00 -13.56
CA ARG A 134 8.33 -12.30 -13.26
C ARG A 134 7.29 -13.40 -13.08
N MET A 135 6.19 -13.09 -12.39
CA MET A 135 5.12 -14.05 -12.20
C MET A 135 4.40 -14.38 -13.51
N LEU A 136 4.23 -13.40 -14.40
CA LEU A 136 3.67 -13.62 -15.72
C LEU A 136 4.55 -14.58 -16.54
N ALA A 137 5.87 -14.34 -16.58
CA ALA A 137 6.82 -15.23 -17.25
C ALA A 137 6.82 -16.66 -16.67
N GLU A 138 6.66 -16.82 -15.36
CA GLU A 138 6.49 -18.14 -14.74
C GLU A 138 5.23 -18.85 -15.23
N ILE A 139 4.12 -18.12 -15.37
CA ILE A 139 2.83 -18.65 -15.85
C ILE A 139 2.93 -19.04 -17.32
N GLU A 140 3.58 -18.22 -18.15
CA GLU A 140 3.85 -18.50 -19.55
C GLU A 140 4.63 -19.82 -19.72
N ALA A 141 5.67 -20.02 -18.90
CA ALA A 141 6.50 -21.22 -18.97
C ALA A 141 5.80 -22.49 -18.43
N ALA A 142 5.00 -22.41 -17.36
CA ALA A 142 4.40 -23.59 -16.74
C ALA A 142 3.00 -23.95 -17.28
N GLY A 143 2.35 -23.03 -17.96
CA GLY A 143 1.01 -23.17 -18.54
C GLY A 143 -0.13 -23.24 -17.52
N ARG A 144 -1.26 -23.82 -17.96
CA ARG A 144 -2.52 -23.83 -17.20
C ARG A 144 -2.42 -24.59 -15.88
N LYS A 145 -2.59 -23.87 -14.76
CA LYS A 145 -2.65 -24.45 -13.40
C LYS A 145 -3.72 -23.75 -12.57
N ARG A 146 -4.17 -24.40 -11.50
CA ARG A 146 -5.17 -23.84 -10.57
C ARG A 146 -4.65 -22.58 -9.87
N TRP A 147 -5.52 -21.61 -9.57
CA TRP A 147 -5.15 -20.39 -8.83
C TRP A 147 -4.38 -20.67 -7.53
N ARG A 148 -4.83 -21.66 -6.75
CA ARG A 148 -4.17 -22.03 -5.49
C ARG A 148 -2.71 -22.42 -5.67
N TYR A 149 -2.38 -23.12 -6.76
CA TYR A 149 -1.01 -23.52 -7.05
C TYR A 149 -0.12 -22.28 -7.21
N TRP A 150 -0.60 -21.26 -7.92
CA TRP A 150 0.14 -20.01 -8.12
C TRP A 150 0.29 -19.19 -6.85
N VAL A 151 -0.73 -19.19 -5.98
CA VAL A 151 -0.68 -18.54 -4.66
C VAL A 151 0.34 -19.22 -3.73
N GLU A 152 0.37 -20.56 -3.68
CA GLU A 152 1.27 -21.33 -2.81
C GLU A 152 2.73 -21.33 -3.32
N ARG A 153 2.93 -21.32 -4.64
CA ARG A 153 4.26 -21.40 -5.27
C ARG A 153 5.08 -20.14 -4.99
N HIS A 154 6.35 -20.34 -4.63
CA HIS A 154 7.34 -19.29 -4.33
C HIS A 154 6.90 -18.24 -3.29
N GLN A 155 5.94 -18.56 -2.41
CA GLN A 155 5.42 -17.62 -1.40
C GLN A 155 6.49 -17.01 -0.49
N ARG A 156 7.54 -17.76 -0.12
CA ARG A 156 8.63 -17.27 0.73
C ARG A 156 9.51 -16.26 -0.01
N ALA A 157 9.80 -16.53 -1.28
CA ALA A 157 10.60 -15.65 -2.13
C ALA A 157 9.85 -14.34 -2.46
N ALA A 158 8.51 -14.39 -2.55
CA ALA A 158 7.68 -13.22 -2.85
C ALA A 158 7.87 -12.08 -1.84
N VAL A 159 8.04 -12.38 -0.55
CA VAL A 159 8.27 -11.35 0.49
C VAL A 159 9.58 -10.60 0.23
N GLY A 160 10.65 -11.33 -0.09
CA GLY A 160 11.95 -10.74 -0.41
C GLY A 160 11.89 -9.91 -1.69
N ALA A 161 11.28 -10.45 -2.75
CA ALA A 161 11.18 -9.76 -4.04
C ALA A 161 10.41 -8.43 -3.94
N VAL A 162 9.28 -8.41 -3.23
CA VAL A 162 8.48 -7.18 -3.02
C VAL A 162 9.22 -6.19 -2.12
N ARG A 163 9.93 -6.68 -1.09
CA ARG A 163 10.77 -5.82 -0.24
C ARG A 163 11.85 -5.13 -1.08
N ASP A 164 12.56 -5.89 -1.90
CA ASP A 164 13.66 -5.36 -2.70
C ASP A 164 13.15 -4.36 -3.76
N GLU A 165 11.95 -4.57 -4.31
CA GLU A 165 11.25 -3.60 -5.17
C GLU A 165 10.96 -2.29 -4.41
N LEU A 166 10.40 -2.38 -3.19
CA LEU A 166 10.09 -1.21 -2.36
C LEU A 166 11.33 -0.43 -1.89
N VAL A 167 12.45 -1.12 -1.67
CA VAL A 167 13.75 -0.50 -1.38
C VAL A 167 14.25 0.27 -2.60
N LYS A 168 14.20 -0.33 -3.80
CA LYS A 168 14.57 0.33 -5.06
C LYS A 168 13.72 1.56 -5.31
N ALA A 169 12.41 1.49 -5.02
CA ALA A 169 11.48 2.60 -5.10
C ALA A 169 11.64 3.65 -3.97
N ARG A 170 12.59 3.48 -3.04
CA ARG A 170 12.85 4.35 -1.89
C ARG A 170 11.64 4.57 -0.98
N LEU A 171 10.72 3.61 -0.92
CA LEU A 171 9.54 3.66 -0.05
C LEU A 171 9.83 3.10 1.33
N ILE A 172 10.77 2.16 1.42
CA ILE A 172 11.23 1.55 2.68
C ILE A 172 12.74 1.57 2.77
N ASP A 173 13.24 1.55 4.00
CA ASP A 173 14.63 1.25 4.32
C ASP A 173 14.74 -0.06 5.09
N VAL A 174 15.86 -0.77 4.92
CA VAL A 174 16.12 -2.05 5.57
C VAL A 174 17.40 -1.95 6.38
N GLU A 175 17.24 -1.81 7.70
CA GLU A 175 18.34 -1.85 8.64
C GLU A 175 18.56 -3.30 9.08
N ARG A 176 19.70 -3.87 8.69
CA ARG A 176 20.14 -5.19 9.13
C ARG A 176 20.97 -5.05 10.40
N TYR A 177 20.60 -5.77 11.44
CA TYR A 177 21.33 -5.82 12.70
C TYR A 177 21.41 -7.26 13.21
N ARG A 178 22.26 -7.51 14.20
CA ARG A 178 22.35 -8.82 14.85
C ARG A 178 21.77 -8.73 16.25
N ARG A 179 20.76 -9.55 16.54
CA ARG A 179 20.26 -9.73 17.90
C ARG A 179 21.21 -10.68 18.63
N PHE A 180 21.66 -10.29 19.82
CA PHE A 180 22.64 -11.04 20.62
C PHE A 180 23.94 -11.38 19.85
N GLY A 181 24.36 -10.52 18.91
CA GLY A 181 25.59 -10.71 18.13
C GLY A 181 25.55 -11.82 17.07
N VAL A 182 24.59 -12.76 17.11
CA VAL A 182 24.58 -13.95 16.22
C VAL A 182 23.31 -14.11 15.39
N LEU A 183 22.14 -13.66 15.87
CA LEU A 183 20.87 -13.85 15.16
C LEU A 183 20.62 -12.69 14.18
N PRO A 184 20.59 -12.94 12.85
CA PRO A 184 20.24 -11.90 11.89
C PRO A 184 18.84 -11.36 12.17
N ALA A 185 18.72 -10.04 12.24
CA ALA A 185 17.47 -9.35 12.42
C ALA A 185 17.38 -8.18 11.44
N GLU A 186 16.15 -7.85 11.06
CA GLU A 186 15.88 -6.75 10.15
C GLU A 186 14.87 -5.82 10.80
N ARG A 187 15.13 -4.52 10.71
CA ARG A 187 14.18 -3.45 11.03
C ARG A 187 13.85 -2.72 9.74
N LEU A 188 12.56 -2.57 9.47
CA LEU A 188 12.06 -1.89 8.29
C LEU A 188 11.56 -0.51 8.69
N THR A 189 12.09 0.52 8.05
CA THR A 189 11.70 1.92 8.29
C THR A 189 10.91 2.44 7.10
N LEU A 190 9.72 3.00 7.35
CA LEU A 190 8.92 3.64 6.30
C LEU A 190 9.49 5.01 5.99
N ARG A 191 9.98 5.21 4.77
CA ARG A 191 10.45 6.52 4.31
C ARG A 191 9.29 7.49 4.09
N GLN A 192 8.13 6.98 3.69
CA GLN A 192 6.93 7.78 3.41
C GLN A 192 5.71 7.26 4.20
N PRO A 193 5.56 7.61 5.49
CA PRO A 193 4.44 7.14 6.31
C PRO A 193 3.06 7.55 5.80
N LEU A 194 2.97 8.67 5.08
CA LEU A 194 1.73 9.19 4.50
C LEU A 194 1.15 8.24 3.44
N VAL A 195 2.01 7.58 2.66
CA VAL A 195 1.59 6.60 1.62
C VAL A 195 0.83 5.45 2.26
N ARG A 196 1.37 4.89 3.35
CA ARG A 196 0.70 3.82 4.11
C ARG A 196 -0.63 4.29 4.69
N ARG A 197 -0.68 5.50 5.25
CA ARG A 197 -1.93 6.08 5.80
C ARG A 197 -2.99 6.24 4.72
N HIS A 198 -2.61 6.76 3.56
CA HIS A 198 -3.52 6.92 2.42
C HIS A 198 -4.08 5.57 1.95
N LEU A 199 -3.21 4.56 1.77
CA LEU A 199 -3.62 3.20 1.40
C LEU A 199 -4.57 2.58 2.43
N LEU A 200 -4.28 2.77 3.72
CA LEU A 200 -5.14 2.26 4.79
C LEU A 200 -6.51 2.93 4.76
N HIS A 201 -6.55 4.26 4.62
CA HIS A 201 -7.79 5.00 4.51
C HIS A 201 -8.59 4.58 3.28
N ALA A 202 -7.96 4.47 2.10
CA ALA A 202 -8.63 4.06 0.87
C ALA A 202 -9.23 2.65 0.99
N ALA A 203 -8.46 1.68 1.53
CA ALA A 203 -8.94 0.33 1.76
C ALA A 203 -10.12 0.28 2.75
N LEU A 204 -10.06 1.03 3.85
CA LEU A 204 -11.17 1.11 4.82
C LEU A 204 -12.39 1.84 4.25
N ASP A 205 -12.18 2.83 3.39
CA ASP A 205 -13.26 3.60 2.77
C ASP A 205 -14.14 2.72 1.86
N THR A 206 -13.56 1.68 1.26
CA THR A 206 -14.29 0.69 0.45
C THR A 206 -15.35 -0.10 1.25
N LEU A 207 -15.17 -0.18 2.57
CA LEU A 207 -16.03 -0.92 3.49
C LEU A 207 -17.19 -0.08 4.01
N ARG A 208 -17.21 1.24 3.73
CA ARG A 208 -18.32 2.09 4.14
C ARG A 208 -19.62 1.65 3.46
N PRO A 209 -20.72 1.45 4.21
CA PRO A 209 -22.00 1.01 3.65
C PRO A 209 -22.56 1.96 2.58
N ALA A 210 -22.30 3.26 2.71
CA ALA A 210 -22.78 4.29 1.81
C ALA A 210 -22.19 4.23 0.39
N ARG A 211 -21.08 3.51 0.16
CA ARG A 211 -20.52 3.34 -1.18
C ARG A 211 -21.18 2.16 -1.88
N LEU A 212 -21.62 2.36 -3.13
CA LEU A 212 -22.05 1.26 -3.98
C LEU A 212 -20.87 0.34 -4.31
N VAL A 213 -21.06 -0.98 -4.17
CA VAL A 213 -20.00 -1.98 -4.42
C VAL A 213 -19.39 -1.80 -5.81
N THR A 214 -20.20 -1.42 -6.81
CA THR A 214 -19.82 -1.25 -8.22
C THR A 214 -18.94 -0.03 -8.49
N ARG A 215 -19.06 1.03 -7.68
CA ARG A 215 -18.31 2.29 -7.83
C ARG A 215 -16.99 2.31 -7.04
N VAL A 216 -16.71 1.25 -6.29
CA VAL A 216 -15.46 1.10 -5.54
C VAL A 216 -14.33 0.70 -6.48
N ASP A 217 -13.18 1.35 -6.32
CA ASP A 217 -11.92 1.00 -6.98
C ASP A 217 -11.54 -0.45 -6.64
N LEU A 218 -11.31 -1.25 -7.68
CA LEU A 218 -11.09 -2.69 -7.52
C LEU A 218 -9.73 -3.00 -6.87
N ARG A 219 -8.73 -2.12 -6.99
CA ARG A 219 -7.43 -2.27 -6.31
C ARG A 219 -7.61 -2.08 -4.81
N ASP A 220 -8.31 -1.04 -4.37
CA ASP A 220 -8.54 -0.78 -2.95
C ASP A 220 -9.45 -1.84 -2.32
N ALA A 221 -10.47 -2.30 -3.05
CA ALA A 221 -11.32 -3.42 -2.64
C ALA A 221 -10.49 -4.71 -2.46
N THR A 222 -9.54 -4.96 -3.36
CA THR A 222 -8.63 -6.11 -3.27
C THR A 222 -7.80 -6.03 -2.00
N LEU A 223 -7.23 -4.87 -1.67
CA LEU A 223 -6.46 -4.70 -0.44
C LEU A 223 -7.30 -5.04 0.80
N ALA A 224 -8.54 -4.56 0.87
CA ALA A 224 -9.45 -4.87 1.98
C ALA A 224 -9.80 -6.38 2.05
N VAL A 225 -10.10 -7.01 0.91
CA VAL A 225 -10.46 -8.43 0.83
C VAL A 225 -9.29 -9.34 1.21
N LEU A 226 -8.09 -9.08 0.69
CA LEU A 226 -6.89 -9.87 0.99
C LEU A 226 -6.44 -9.68 2.44
N ALA A 227 -6.46 -8.44 2.95
CA ALA A 227 -6.16 -8.15 4.36
C ALA A 227 -7.14 -8.86 5.31
N ALA A 228 -8.44 -8.87 4.97
CA ALA A 228 -9.45 -9.62 5.72
C ALA A 228 -9.23 -11.14 5.67
N ALA A 229 -8.88 -11.68 4.50
CA ALA A 229 -8.62 -13.11 4.32
C ALA A 229 -7.38 -13.57 5.13
N GLY A 230 -6.32 -12.75 5.16
CA GLY A 230 -5.08 -13.05 5.87
C GLY A 230 -5.06 -12.73 7.37
N ASP A 231 -6.17 -12.26 7.94
CA ASP A 231 -6.26 -11.76 9.33
C ASP A 231 -5.21 -10.66 9.63
N LEU A 232 -5.06 -9.71 8.71
CA LEU A 232 -4.10 -8.60 8.86
C LEU A 232 -4.67 -7.53 9.81
N ARG A 233 -4.46 -7.72 11.11
CA ARG A 233 -5.02 -6.89 12.18
C ARG A 233 -4.60 -5.43 12.15
N LEU A 234 -3.45 -5.12 11.54
CA LEU A 234 -2.98 -3.74 11.35
C LEU A 234 -3.87 -2.92 10.39
N VAL A 235 -4.63 -3.60 9.54
CA VAL A 235 -5.53 -2.97 8.56
C VAL A 235 -6.98 -3.13 9.02
N LEU A 236 -7.40 -4.36 9.28
CA LEU A 236 -8.75 -4.68 9.75
C LEU A 236 -8.68 -5.43 11.09
N PRO A 237 -8.97 -4.74 12.21
CA PRO A 237 -9.20 -5.40 13.48
C PRO A 237 -10.31 -6.45 13.37
N LYS A 238 -10.25 -7.48 14.22
CA LYS A 238 -11.19 -8.63 14.20
C LYS A 238 -12.65 -8.19 14.24
N GLU A 239 -12.97 -7.18 15.06
CA GLU A 239 -14.34 -6.68 15.22
C GLU A 239 -14.84 -5.94 13.96
N GLN A 240 -13.98 -5.14 13.31
CA GLN A 240 -14.35 -4.52 12.03
C GLN A 240 -14.55 -5.57 10.93
N ARG A 241 -13.69 -6.61 10.88
CA ARG A 241 -13.86 -7.71 9.92
C ARG A 241 -15.19 -8.43 10.11
N LYS A 242 -15.62 -8.67 11.36
CA LYS A 242 -16.93 -9.28 11.64
C LYS A 242 -18.07 -8.37 11.20
N ARG A 243 -18.02 -7.08 11.56
CA ARG A 243 -19.05 -6.09 11.19
C ARG A 243 -19.22 -5.97 9.67
N HIS A 244 -18.12 -6.04 8.90
CA HIS A 244 -18.15 -5.89 7.45
C HIS A 244 -18.11 -7.22 6.68
N LYS A 245 -18.48 -8.34 7.31
CA LYS A 245 -18.34 -9.69 6.70
C LYS A 245 -19.10 -9.82 5.37
N GLU A 246 -20.35 -9.38 5.32
CA GLU A 246 -21.19 -9.44 4.11
C GLU A 246 -20.63 -8.57 2.99
N ARG A 247 -20.22 -7.35 3.34
CA ARG A 247 -19.62 -6.42 2.39
C ARG A 247 -18.31 -6.96 1.82
N LEU A 248 -17.46 -7.55 2.64
CA LEU A 248 -16.23 -8.22 2.21
C LEU A 248 -16.52 -9.41 1.30
N ALA A 249 -17.62 -10.13 1.51
CA ALA A 249 -18.04 -11.21 0.62
C ALA A 249 -18.46 -10.67 -0.76
N GLN A 250 -19.25 -9.60 -0.80
CA GLN A 250 -19.63 -8.92 -2.06
C GLN A 250 -18.42 -8.39 -2.82
N LEU A 251 -17.46 -7.76 -2.12
CA LEU A 251 -16.21 -7.30 -2.74
C LEU A 251 -15.36 -8.48 -3.24
N ALA A 252 -15.30 -9.58 -2.49
CA ALA A 252 -14.55 -10.76 -2.91
C ALA A 252 -15.09 -11.38 -4.21
N VAL A 253 -16.40 -11.31 -4.46
CA VAL A 253 -16.99 -11.73 -5.75
C VAL A 253 -16.47 -10.86 -6.89
N ARG A 254 -16.31 -9.55 -6.69
CA ARG A 254 -15.75 -8.64 -7.71
C ARG A 254 -14.25 -8.83 -7.94
N VAL A 255 -13.48 -9.14 -6.89
CA VAL A 255 -12.03 -9.41 -7.01
C VAL A 255 -11.78 -10.70 -7.82
N GLY A 256 -12.72 -11.65 -7.76
CA GLY A 256 -12.70 -12.86 -8.58
C GLY A 256 -12.05 -14.06 -7.90
N PRO A 257 -11.54 -15.04 -8.67
CA PRO A 257 -11.20 -16.39 -8.20
C PRO A 257 -9.98 -16.44 -7.26
N VAL A 258 -9.17 -15.38 -7.22
CA VAL A 258 -8.00 -15.29 -6.33
C VAL A 258 -8.40 -15.28 -4.86
N ALA A 259 -9.48 -14.58 -4.50
CA ALA A 259 -9.92 -14.46 -3.10
C ALA A 259 -10.26 -15.83 -2.46
N PRO A 260 -11.07 -16.72 -3.08
CA PRO A 260 -11.30 -18.06 -2.53
C PRO A 260 -10.04 -18.94 -2.60
N ALA A 261 -9.19 -18.79 -3.62
CA ALA A 261 -7.93 -19.53 -3.70
C ALA A 261 -6.98 -19.22 -2.53
N LEU A 262 -6.84 -17.93 -2.17
CA LEU A 262 -6.07 -17.50 -1.00
C LEU A 262 -6.65 -18.06 0.30
N ARG A 263 -7.98 -18.00 0.49
CA ARG A 263 -8.62 -18.56 1.70
C ARG A 263 -8.31 -20.04 1.86
N LYS A 264 -8.39 -20.82 0.78
CA LYS A 264 -8.06 -22.25 0.79
C LYS A 264 -6.58 -22.50 1.11
N ALA A 265 -5.66 -21.70 0.55
CA ALA A 265 -4.23 -21.81 0.86
C ALA A 265 -3.93 -21.50 2.33
N LEU A 266 -4.56 -20.47 2.89
CA LEU A 266 -4.41 -20.09 4.31
C LEU A 266 -4.98 -21.14 5.26
N GLN A 267 -6.12 -21.74 4.93
CA GLN A 267 -6.70 -22.85 5.72
C GLN A 267 -5.78 -24.06 5.76
N LYS A 268 -5.22 -24.46 4.60
CA LYS A 268 -4.24 -25.55 4.51
C LYS A 268 -3.01 -25.27 5.36
N GLN A 269 -2.48 -24.04 5.31
CA GLN A 269 -1.32 -23.66 6.12
C GLN A 269 -1.62 -23.64 7.63
N ALA A 270 -2.83 -23.22 8.03
CA ALA A 270 -3.24 -23.25 9.44
C ALA A 270 -3.40 -24.69 9.95
N GLY A 271 -3.98 -25.59 9.13
CA GLY A 271 -4.09 -27.01 9.49
C GLY A 271 -2.73 -27.70 9.62
N ALA A 272 -1.79 -27.41 8.73
CA ALA A 272 -0.42 -27.95 8.81
C ALA A 272 0.35 -27.49 10.06
N ALA A 273 0.06 -26.29 10.57
CA ALA A 273 0.69 -25.76 11.78
C ALA A 273 0.05 -26.24 13.10
N ALA A 274 -1.14 -26.84 13.04
CA ALA A 274 -1.84 -27.38 14.21
C ALA A 274 -1.64 -28.89 14.40
N GLY A 275 -1.12 -29.59 13.38
CA GLY A 275 -0.89 -31.04 13.39
C GLY A 275 0.57 -31.47 13.50
N GLY A 276 1.49 -30.53 13.73
CA GLY A 276 2.91 -30.80 14.00
C GLY A 276 3.34 -30.11 15.29
#